data_AF-A0A968G4M7-F1
#
_entry.id   AF-A0A968G4M7-F1
#
_cell.length_a   1.000
_cell.length_b   1.000
_cell.length_c   1.000
_cell.angle_alpha   90.00
_cell.angle_beta   90.00
_cell.angle_gamma   90.00
#
_symmetry.space_group_name_H-M   'P 1'
#
loop_
_entity.id
_entity.type
_entity.pdbx_description
1 polymer ?
#
loop_
_entity_poly.entity_id
_entity_poly.type
_entity_poly.pdbx_seq_one_letter_code
_entity_poly.pdbx_strand_id
1 'polypeptide(L)'
;MKPLSTLTIAGLRTEPGEKRTGFLPVAGTALELPLTLVNGSRSGATLLVTAGIHGGEYPCIEAAIRLAATLEAAELAGRVI
;
A
#
# COMPACT_ATOMS: atom_id res chain seq x y z
N MET A 1 14.65 16.15 -0.74
CA MET A 1 14.09 14.78 -0.88
C MET A 1 13.67 14.26 0.49
N LYS A 2 12.56 13.53 0.59
CA LYS A 2 12.06 12.99 1.87
C LYS A 2 12.96 11.82 2.32
N PRO A 3 13.49 11.82 3.56
CA PRO A 3 14.37 10.75 4.02
C PRO A 3 13.63 9.40 4.11
N LEU A 4 14.41 8.32 4.00
CA LEU A 4 13.90 6.98 4.26
C LEU A 4 13.43 6.90 5.72
N SER A 5 12.24 6.35 5.93
CA SER A 5 11.68 6.17 7.25
C SER A 5 10.77 4.96 7.24
N THR A 6 10.58 4.36 8.41
CA THR A 6 9.49 3.42 8.65
C THR A 6 8.16 4.04 8.20
N LEU A 7 7.32 3.23 7.57
CA LEU A 7 5.94 3.55 7.23
C LEU A 7 5.03 2.75 8.16
N THR A 8 4.04 3.41 8.77
CA THR A 8 3.06 2.74 9.63
C THR A 8 1.67 3.28 9.33
N ILE A 9 0.75 2.38 8.99
CA ILE A 9 -0.66 2.69 8.72
C ILE A 9 -1.51 1.67 9.44
N ALA A 10 -2.41 2.13 10.32
CA ALA A 10 -3.32 1.28 11.09
C ALA A 10 -2.65 0.07 11.79
N GLY A 11 -1.44 0.26 12.30
CA GLY A 11 -0.66 -0.79 12.98
C GLY A 11 0.17 -1.67 12.03
N LEU A 12 -0.07 -1.64 10.72
CA LEU A 12 0.79 -2.30 9.73
C LEU A 12 2.05 -1.47 9.50
N ARG A 13 3.22 -2.06 9.72
CA ARG A 13 4.53 -1.40 9.69
C ARG A 13 5.44 -1.98 8.62
N THR A 14 6.12 -1.14 7.84
CA THR A 14 7.16 -1.54 6.87
C THR A 14 8.41 -0.66 6.99
N GLU A 15 9.58 -1.29 7.04
CA GLU A 15 10.86 -0.59 6.94
C GLU A 15 11.21 -0.25 5.48
N PRO A 16 12.14 0.68 5.22
CA PRO A 16 12.64 0.92 3.87
C PRO A 16 13.16 -0.37 3.21
N GLY A 17 12.71 -0.65 2.00
CA GLY A 17 13.00 -1.90 1.28
C GLY A 17 12.05 -3.05 1.62
N GLU A 18 11.03 -2.85 2.48
CA GLU A 18 10.04 -3.87 2.81
C GLU A 18 8.67 -3.63 2.15
N LYS A 19 7.99 -4.76 1.91
CA LYS A 19 6.59 -4.83 1.48
C LYS A 19 5.81 -5.67 2.48
N ARG A 20 4.61 -5.23 2.85
CA ARG A 20 3.67 -6.02 3.66
C ARG A 20 2.24 -5.80 3.20
N THR A 21 1.47 -6.88 3.24
CA THR A 21 0.02 -6.87 3.05
C THR A 21 -0.67 -7.18 4.36
N GLY A 22 -1.80 -6.54 4.60
CA GLY A 22 -2.63 -6.75 5.76
C GLY A 22 -4.00 -6.12 5.54
N PHE A 23 -4.63 -5.71 6.63
CA PHE A 23 -5.99 -5.19 6.61
C PHE A 23 -6.08 -3.86 7.35
N LEU A 24 -6.94 -2.98 6.85
CA LEU A 24 -7.26 -1.68 7.43
C LEU A 24 -8.66 -1.77 8.08
N PRO A 25 -8.77 -1.69 9.41
CA PRO A 25 -10.07 -1.71 10.08
C PRO A 25 -10.89 -0.46 9.77
N VAL A 26 -12.18 -0.64 9.53
CA VAL A 26 -13.14 0.46 9.31
C VAL A 26 -13.81 0.82 10.63
N ALA A 27 -13.50 1.99 11.16
CA ALA A 27 -13.96 2.46 12.47
C ALA A 27 -15.49 2.36 12.61
N GLY A 28 -15.94 1.82 13.74
CA GLY A 28 -17.37 1.64 14.04
C GLY A 28 -18.03 0.46 13.33
N THR A 29 -17.28 -0.39 12.63
CA THR A 29 -17.79 -1.58 11.95
C THR A 29 -16.91 -2.80 12.20
N ALA A 30 -17.38 -3.98 11.81
CA ALA A 30 -16.58 -5.21 11.78
C ALA A 30 -15.84 -5.41 10.43
N LEU A 31 -15.90 -4.43 9.53
CA LEU A 31 -15.31 -4.52 8.20
C LEU A 31 -13.82 -4.19 8.24
N GLU A 32 -13.07 -4.87 7.38
CA GLU A 32 -11.67 -4.57 7.13
C GLU A 32 -11.42 -4.48 5.62
N LEU A 33 -10.56 -3.55 5.20
CA LEU A 33 -10.18 -3.34 3.80
C LEU A 33 -8.78 -3.91 3.53
N PRO A 34 -8.53 -4.58 2.40
CA PRO A 34 -7.19 -5.01 2.05
C PRO A 34 -6.25 -3.82 1.88
N LEU A 35 -5.05 -3.90 2.46
CA LEU A 35 -4.04 -2.85 2.44
C LEU A 35 -2.68 -3.46 2.11
N THR A 36 -1.93 -2.87 1.18
CA THR A 36 -0.54 -3.24 0.92
C THR A 36 0.36 -2.01 1.04
N LEU A 37 1.37 -2.09 1.89
CA LEU A 37 2.40 -1.07 2.02
C LEU A 37 3.66 -1.53 1.30
N VAL A 38 4.14 -0.75 0.34
CA VAL A 38 5.43 -0.95 -0.32
C VAL A 38 6.32 0.25 0.01
N ASN A 39 7.31 0.06 0.88
CA ASN A 39 8.23 1.11 1.29
C ASN A 39 9.55 0.94 0.52
N GLY A 40 9.79 1.78 -0.48
CA GLY A 40 10.92 1.65 -1.37
C GLY A 40 12.27 1.76 -0.66
N SER A 41 13.30 1.15 -1.25
CA SER A 41 14.68 1.21 -0.76
C SER A 41 15.36 2.58 -0.98
N ARG A 42 14.75 3.44 -1.82
CA ARG A 42 15.27 4.77 -2.16
C ARG A 42 14.25 5.86 -1.85
N SER A 43 14.74 7.05 -1.53
CA SER A 43 13.88 8.19 -1.25
C SER A 43 13.09 8.64 -2.49
N GLY A 44 11.84 9.04 -2.28
CA GLY A 44 10.92 9.42 -3.35
C GLY A 44 9.56 9.85 -2.81
N ALA A 45 8.62 10.11 -3.72
CA ALA A 45 7.26 10.50 -3.37
C ALA A 45 6.44 9.35 -2.78
N THR A 46 5.26 9.66 -2.24
CA THR A 46 4.28 8.66 -1.82
C THR A 46 3.11 8.69 -2.79
N LEU A 47 2.76 7.53 -3.35
CA LEU A 47 1.56 7.32 -4.16
C LEU A 47 0.55 6.54 -3.33
N LEU A 48 -0.70 6.99 -3.33
CA LEU A 48 -1.84 6.25 -2.79
C LEU A 48 -2.66 5.70 -3.95
N VAL A 49 -2.93 4.39 -3.94
CA VAL A 49 -3.79 3.72 -4.92
C VAL A 49 -5.02 3.19 -4.21
N THR A 50 -6.19 3.63 -4.65
CA THR A 50 -7.48 3.16 -4.12
C THR A 50 -8.28 2.51 -5.24
N ALA A 51 -8.98 1.42 -4.93
CA ALA A 51 -9.89 0.75 -5.86
C ALA A 51 -11.11 0.22 -5.10
N GLY A 52 -12.18 -0.10 -5.84
CA GLY A 52 -13.41 -0.65 -5.24
C GLY A 52 -14.25 0.36 -4.48
N ILE A 53 -14.14 1.65 -4.82
CA ILE A 53 -15.02 2.71 -4.27
C ILE A 53 -16.48 2.40 -4.62
N HIS A 54 -16.72 1.96 -5.86
CA HIS A 54 -17.97 1.32 -6.25
C HIS A 54 -17.73 -0.17 -6.49
N GLY A 55 -18.54 -1.02 -5.85
CA GLY A 55 -18.37 -2.47 -5.89
C GLY A 55 -18.58 -3.12 -7.27
N GLY A 56 -19.15 -2.38 -8.23
CA GLY A 56 -19.36 -2.83 -9.61
C GLY A 56 -18.19 -2.53 -10.57
N GLU A 57 -17.15 -1.82 -10.12
CA GLU A 57 -16.04 -1.34 -10.95
C GLU A 57 -14.81 -2.25 -10.82
N TYR A 58 -14.96 -3.51 -11.22
CA TYR A 58 -13.99 -4.59 -11.00
C TYR A 58 -12.60 -4.40 -11.65
N PRO A 59 -12.46 -3.82 -12.86
CA PRO A 59 -11.14 -3.72 -13.51
C PRO A 59 -10.08 -2.99 -12.68
N CYS A 60 -10.49 -1.94 -11.96
CA CYS A 60 -9.59 -1.15 -11.11
C CYS A 60 -9.13 -1.94 -9.88
N ILE A 61 -10.02 -2.80 -9.34
CA ILE A 61 -9.71 -3.68 -8.20
C ILE A 61 -8.63 -4.68 -8.62
N GLU A 62 -8.83 -5.35 -9.75
CA GLU A 62 -7.85 -6.30 -10.29
C GLU A 62 -6.52 -5.61 -10.63
N ALA A 63 -6.56 -4.40 -11.21
CA ALA A 63 -5.36 -3.63 -11.49
C ALA A 63 -4.58 -3.30 -10.22
N ALA A 64 -5.25 -2.90 -9.14
CA ALA A 64 -4.61 -2.63 -7.85
C ALA A 64 -4.01 -3.90 -7.22
N ILE A 65 -4.73 -5.02 -7.28
CA ILE A 65 -4.24 -6.33 -6.80
C ILE A 65 -2.97 -6.74 -7.56
N ARG A 66 -2.98 -6.65 -8.90
CA ARG A 66 -1.81 -7.00 -9.73
C ARG A 66 -0.64 -6.07 -9.47
N LEU A 67 -0.88 -4.76 -9.40
CA LEU A 67 0.16 -3.78 -9.09
C LEU A 67 0.83 -4.11 -7.75
N ALA A 68 0.03 -4.36 -6.70
CA ALA A 68 0.55 -4.74 -5.40
C ALA A 68 1.36 -6.05 -5.46
N ALA A 69 0.92 -7.03 -6.25
CA ALA A 69 1.65 -8.29 -6.43
C ALA A 69 3.00 -8.09 -7.14
N THR A 70 3.06 -7.24 -8.18
CA THR A 70 4.26 -7.04 -9.02
C THR A 70 5.29 -6.08 -8.44
N LEU A 71 4.90 -5.18 -7.52
CA LEU A 71 5.82 -4.21 -6.95
C LEU A 71 6.84 -4.87 -6.01
N GLU A 72 8.12 -4.61 -6.28
CA GLU A 72 9.24 -4.99 -5.44
C GLU A 72 9.84 -3.76 -4.72
N ALA A 73 9.85 -3.80 -3.38
CA ALA A 73 10.29 -2.68 -2.57
C ALA A 73 11.77 -2.31 -2.81
N ALA A 74 12.61 -3.29 -3.16
CA ALA A 74 14.02 -3.06 -3.50
C ALA A 74 14.19 -2.17 -4.75
N GLU A 75 13.25 -2.23 -5.69
CA GLU A 75 13.31 -1.52 -6.97
C GLU A 75 12.62 -0.15 -6.92
N LEU A 76 11.84 0.14 -5.87
CA LEU A 76 11.04 1.36 -5.77
C LEU A 76 11.82 2.54 -5.16
N ALA A 77 11.64 3.74 -5.73
CA ALA A 77 12.00 5.01 -5.11
C ALA A 77 10.72 5.72 -4.61
N GLY A 78 10.58 5.86 -3.30
CA GLY A 78 9.36 6.37 -2.67
C GLY A 78 8.52 5.26 -2.04
N ARG A 79 7.20 5.45 -1.99
CA ARG A 79 6.27 4.56 -1.29
C ARG A 79 4.99 4.39 -2.10
N VAL A 80 4.43 3.19 -2.09
CA VAL A 80 3.07 2.93 -2.58
C VAL A 80 2.24 2.39 -1.42
N ILE A 81 1.05 2.96 -1.26
CA ILE A 81 0.03 2.60 -0.26
C ILE A 81 -1.22 2.18 -1.00
#